data_AF-A0A916WRC1-F1
#
_entry.id   AF-A0A916WRC1-F1
#
_cell.length_a   1.000
_cell.length_b   1.000
_cell.length_c   1.000
_cell.angle_alpha   90.00
_cell.angle_beta   90.00
_cell.angle_gamma   90.00
#
_symmetry.space_group_name_H-M   'P 1'
#
loop_
_entity.id
_entity.type
_entity.pdbx_description
1 polymer ?
#
loop_
_entity_poly.entity_id
_entity_poly.type
_entity_poly.pdbx_seq_one_letter_code
_entity_poly.pdbx_strand_id
1 'polypeptide(L)' 'MNDTLDRDILQFTLDWATANDVSVTGTEVVTQLLPITRRYSDIAERDQALREAVRRIEIARLEASL' A
#
# COMPACT_ATOMS: atom_id res chain seq x y z
N MET A 1 -10.76 -12.14 15.07
CA MET A 1 -9.83 -11.29 14.29
C MET A 1 -8.44 -11.57 14.84
N ASN A 2 -7.44 -11.82 14.00
CA ASN A 2 -6.10 -12.17 14.48
C ASN A 2 -5.27 -10.90 14.56
N ASP A 3 -5.40 -10.16 15.66
CA ASP A 3 -4.85 -8.81 15.83
C ASP A 3 -3.34 -8.72 15.59
N THR A 4 -2.61 -9.83 15.79
CA THR A 4 -1.19 -9.94 15.48
C THR A 4 -0.94 -9.94 13.97
N LEU A 5 -1.69 -10.72 13.20
CA LEU A 5 -1.54 -10.79 11.74
C LEU A 5 -1.88 -9.44 11.10
N ASP A 6 -2.96 -8.79 11.55
CA ASP A 6 -3.35 -7.48 11.02
C ASP A 6 -2.30 -6.40 11.34
N ARG A 7 -1.67 -6.45 12.51
CA ARG A 7 -0.55 -5.58 12.88
C ARG A 7 0.67 -5.84 11.99
N ASP A 8 1.04 -7.09 11.77
CA ASP A 8 2.21 -7.45 10.98
C ASP A 8 2.04 -7.04 9.50
N ILE A 9 0.84 -7.22 8.95
CA ILE A 9 0.50 -6.76 7.60
C ILE A 9 0.60 -5.22 7.52
N LEU A 10 0.05 -4.50 8.50
CA LEU A 10 0.14 -3.04 8.53
C LEU A 10 1.59 -2.56 8.63
N GLN A 11 2.38 -3.15 9.52
CA GLN A 11 3.78 -2.82 9.67
C GLN A 11 4.55 -3.05 8.36
N PHE A 12 4.35 -4.21 7.72
CA PHE A 12 4.96 -4.49 6.43
C PHE A 12 4.59 -3.44 5.38
N THR A 13 3.30 -3.07 5.28
CA THR A 13 2.85 -2.10 4.27
C THR A 13 3.50 -0.72 4.50
N LEU A 14 3.62 -0.29 5.76
CA LEU A 14 4.28 0.97 6.11
C LEU A 14 5.78 0.92 5.81
N ASP A 15 6.46 -0.14 6.23
CA ASP A 15 7.90 -0.33 5.97
C ASP A 15 8.20 -0.35 4.48
N TRP A 16 7.36 -1.05 3.68
CA TRP A 16 7.49 -1.07 2.24
C TRP A 16 7.32 0.33 1.62
N ALA A 17 6.32 1.10 2.07
CA ALA A 17 6.10 2.45 1.57
C ALA A 17 7.27 3.38 1.91
N THR A 18 7.79 3.31 3.14
CA THR A 18 8.98 4.05 3.58
C THR A 18 10.22 3.65 2.79
N ALA A 19 10.47 2.36 2.59
CA ALA A 19 11.64 1.88 1.85
C ALA A 19 11.63 2.27 0.37
N ASN A 20 10.46 2.55 -0.21
CA ASN A 20 10.30 2.95 -1.61
C ASN A 20 10.04 4.46 -1.79
N ASP A 21 10.22 5.26 -0.73
CA ASP A 21 10.01 6.73 -0.73
C ASP A 21 8.60 7.13 -1.24
N VAL A 22 7.60 6.32 -0.90
CA VAL A 22 6.21 6.52 -1.33
C VAL A 22 5.50 7.48 -0.39
N SER A 23 5.07 8.63 -0.91
CA SER A 23 4.30 9.63 -0.15
C SER A 23 2.80 9.28 -0.13
N VAL A 24 2.36 8.55 0.90
CA VAL A 24 0.96 8.15 1.12
C VAL A 24 0.42 8.62 2.47
N THR A 25 -0.85 8.99 2.50
CA THR A 25 -1.61 9.26 3.72
C THR A 25 -2.03 7.97 4.40
N GLY A 26 -2.34 8.03 5.70
CA GLY A 26 -2.87 6.87 6.43
C GLY A 26 -4.13 6.28 5.79
N THR A 27 -5.00 7.13 5.23
CA THR A 27 -6.22 6.67 4.53
C THR A 27 -5.88 5.86 3.28
N GLU A 28 -4.91 6.29 2.47
CA GLU A 28 -4.50 5.56 1.26
C GLU A 28 -3.80 4.26 1.61
N VAL A 29 -3.01 4.23 2.68
CA VAL A 29 -2.42 2.99 3.19
C VAL A 29 -3.51 1.98 3.52
N VAL A 30 -4.51 2.37 4.32
CA VAL A 30 -5.55 1.44 4.79
C VAL A 30 -6.49 1.01 3.67
N THR A 31 -6.84 1.91 2.75
CA THR A 31 -7.87 1.65 1.72
C THR A 31 -7.30 1.08 0.42
N GLN A 32 -6.03 1.35 0.09
CA GLN A 32 -5.46 0.97 -1.21
C GLN A 32 -4.29 0.00 -1.08
N LEU A 33 -3.37 0.19 -0.13
CA LEU A 33 -2.15 -0.64 -0.04
C LEU A 33 -2.32 -1.88 0.85
N LEU A 34 -2.94 -1.72 2.03
CA LEU A 34 -3.13 -2.80 3.00
C LEU A 34 -3.92 -4.00 2.42
N PRO A 35 -4.98 -3.82 1.62
CA PRO A 35 -5.68 -4.94 0.98
C PRO A 35 -4.80 -5.75 0.03
N ILE A 36 -3.83 -5.10 -0.63
CA ILE A 36 -2.88 -5.74 -1.55
C ILE A 36 -1.91 -6.61 -0.75
N THR A 37 -1.34 -6.06 0.33
CA THR A 37 -0.45 -6.80 1.22
C THR A 37 -1.12 -8.05 1.80
N ARG A 38 -2.42 -7.96 2.11
CA ARG A 38 -3.22 -9.09 2.60
C ARG A 38 -3.52 -10.12 1.50
N ARG A 39 -3.73 -9.68 0.26
CA ARG A 39 -4.16 -10.54 -0.85
C ARG A 39 -3.01 -11.34 -1.46
N TYR A 40 -1.84 -10.72 -1.63
CA TYR A 40 -0.73 -11.32 -2.34
C TYR A 40 0.28 -11.93 -1.36
N SER A 41 0.42 -13.26 -1.43
CA SER A 41 1.41 -14.00 -0.63
C SER A 41 2.78 -14.07 -1.30
N ASP A 42 2.82 -14.02 -2.64
CA ASP A 42 4.06 -13.93 -3.39
C ASP A 42 4.66 -12.53 -3.29
N ILE A 43 5.98 -12.45 -3.05
CA ILE A 43 6.67 -11.18 -2.82
C ILE A 43 6.73 -10.33 -4.09
N ALA A 44 6.98 -10.94 -5.25
CA ALA A 44 7.12 -10.22 -6.51
C ALA A 44 5.77 -9.69 -6.99
N GLU A 45 4.72 -10.52 -6.93
CA GLU A 45 3.36 -10.07 -7.28
C GLU A 45 2.87 -8.96 -6.34
N ARG A 46 3.17 -9.07 -5.05
CA ARG A 46 2.81 -8.06 -4.05
C ARG A 46 3.52 -6.73 -4.32
N ASP A 47 4.82 -6.75 -4.57
CA ASP A 47 5.59 -5.53 -4.89
C ASP A 47 5.05 -4.85 -6.16
N GLN A 48 4.81 -5.62 -7.22
CA GLN A 48 4.24 -5.10 -8.46
C GLN A 48 2.86 -4.47 -8.23
N ALA A 49 1.97 -5.14 -7.49
CA ALA A 49 0.64 -4.64 -7.20
C ALA A 49 0.67 -3.36 -6.34
N LEU A 50 1.58 -3.29 -5.36
CA LEU A 50 1.75 -2.09 -4.53
C LEU A 50 2.25 -0.90 -5.37
N ARG A 51 3.23 -1.11 -6.26
CA ARG A 51 3.71 -0.05 -7.18
C ARG A 51 2.61 0.47 -8.09
N GLU A 52 1.80 -0.42 -8.66
CA GLU A 52 0.68 -0.04 -9.51
C GLU A 52 -0.40 0.73 -8.72
N ALA A 53 -0.67 0.36 -7.48
CA ALA A 53 -1.59 1.09 -6.62
C ALA A 53 -1.08 2.50 -6.30
N VAL A 54 0.21 2.64 -5.99
CA VAL A 54 0.84 3.96 -5.78
C VAL A 54 0.72 4.84 -7.03
N ARG A 55 1.01 4.28 -8.21
CA ARG A 55 0.85 4.99 -9.48
C ARG A 55 -0.58 5.52 -9.66
N ARG A 56 -1.59 4.74 -9.31
CA ARG A 56 -3.01 5.17 -9.39
C ARG A 56 -3.34 6.28 -8.40
N ILE A 57 -2.79 6.21 -7.18
CA ILE A 57 -2.93 7.27 -6.18
C ILE A 57 -2.36 8.59 -6.71
N GLU A 58 -1.16 8.55 -7.28
CA GLU A 58 -0.51 9.74 -7.82
C GLU A 58 -1.30 10.36 -8.98
N ILE A 59 -1.80 9.53 -9.90
CA ILE A 59 -2.67 10.00 -11.00
C ILE A 59 -3.93 10.67 -10.44
N ALA A 60 -4.63 10.03 -9.51
CA ALA A 60 -5.86 10.58 -8.94
C ALA A 60 -5.62 11.92 -8.22
N ARG A 61 -4.48 12.09 -7.55
CA ARG A 61 -4.09 13.36 -6.91
C ARG A 61 -3.81 14.46 -7.93
N LEU A 62 -3.13 14.13 -9.02
CA LEU A 62 -2.88 15.07 -10.11
C LEU A 62 -4.19 15.52 -10.75
N GLU A 63 -5.10 14.58 -11.03
CA GLU A 63 -6.42 14.88 -11.58
C GLU A 63 -7.27 15.75 -10.65
N ALA A 64 -7.20 15.53 -9.33
CA ALA A 64 -7.92 16.34 -8.34
C ALA A 64 -7.33 17.75 -8.16
N SER A 65 -6.14 18.00 -8.68
CA SER A 65 -5.44 19.30 -8.59
C SER A 65 -5.64 20.19 -9.82
N LEU A 66 -6.36 19.69 -10.85
CA LEU A 66 -6.71 20.39 -12.09
C LEU A 66 -8.11 21.02 -12.00
#